data_AF-A0A7X4IJV6-F1
#
_entry.id   AF-A0A7X4IJV6-F1
#
_cell.length_a   1.000
_cell.length_b   1.000
_cell.length_c   1.000
_cell.angle_alpha   90.00
_cell.angle_beta   90.00
_cell.angle_gamma   90.00
#
_symmetry.space_group_name_H-M   'P 1'
#
loop_
_entity.id
_entity.type
_entity.pdbx_description
1 polymer ?
#
loop_
_entity_poly.entity_id
_entity_poly.type
_entity_poly.pdbx_seq_one_letter_code
_entity_poly.pdbx_strand_id
1 'polypeptide(L)'
;MKKERIEVVRGSDNPFRDVGLPNPELENARATLAAEIIGILNERNLSKRKAASITGIDPADITRIRNADLRGFSMDRMIKILATLNHRVEVRVHPIRTRRPKSANVLHV
;
A
#
# COMPACT_ATOMS: atom_id res chain seq x y z
N MET A 1 31.49 14.19 -15.83
CA MET A 1 30.11 13.70 -16.11
C MET A 1 29.18 14.90 -16.19
N LYS A 2 28.50 15.12 -17.33
CA LYS A 2 27.47 16.16 -17.43
C LYS A 2 26.27 15.73 -16.55
N LYS A 3 25.81 16.61 -15.66
CA LYS A 3 24.54 16.42 -14.94
C LYS A 3 23.41 16.71 -15.91
N GLU A 4 22.81 15.67 -16.48
CA GLU A 4 21.53 15.82 -17.16
C GLU A 4 20.49 16.28 -16.14
N ARG A 5 19.66 17.27 -16.51
CA ARG A 5 18.55 17.70 -15.66
C ARG A 5 17.48 16.62 -15.74
N ILE A 6 17.23 15.97 -14.61
CA ILE A 6 16.08 15.06 -14.47
C ILE A 6 14.83 15.95 -14.43
N GLU A 7 13.91 15.70 -15.36
CA GLU A 7 12.58 16.31 -15.33
C GLU A 7 11.79 15.76 -14.13
N VAL A 8 11.26 16.67 -13.32
CA VAL A 8 10.49 16.32 -12.12
C VAL A 8 9.03 16.66 -12.37
N VAL A 9 8.17 15.66 -12.24
CA VAL A 9 6.70 15.81 -12.33
C VAL A 9 6.08 15.61 -10.95
N ARG A 10 4.95 16.29 -10.69
CA ARG A 10 4.18 16.08 -9.47
C ARG A 10 3.36 14.80 -9.60
N GLY A 11 3.66 13.80 -8.76
CA GLY A 11 2.85 12.59 -8.62
C GLY A 11 1.53 12.82 -7.90
N SER A 12 0.64 11.83 -7.99
CA SER A 12 -0.58 11.74 -7.17
C SER A 12 -0.28 11.10 -5.81
N ASP A 13 -1.32 10.92 -5.00
CA ASP A 13 -1.22 10.17 -3.74
C ASP A 13 -1.11 8.64 -3.95
N ASN A 14 -1.11 8.17 -5.20
CA ASN A 14 -0.95 6.76 -5.56
C ASN A 14 0.13 6.60 -6.64
N PRO A 15 1.38 6.23 -6.27
CA PRO A 15 2.47 6.08 -7.24
C PRO A 15 2.21 4.95 -8.25
N PHE A 16 1.42 3.94 -7.90
CA PHE A 16 1.04 2.86 -8.81
C PHE A 16 0.11 3.33 -9.92
N ARG A 17 -0.72 4.35 -9.63
CA ARG A 17 -1.56 5.02 -10.64
C ARG A 17 -0.69 5.83 -11.59
N ASP A 18 0.29 6.55 -11.05
CA ASP A 18 1.15 7.44 -11.82
C ASP A 18 1.98 6.66 -12.86
N VAL A 19 2.38 5.43 -12.54
CA VAL A 19 3.10 4.53 -13.47
C VAL A 19 2.18 3.63 -14.31
N GLY A 20 0.86 3.79 -14.19
CA GLY A 20 -0.13 3.12 -15.04
C GLY A 20 -0.31 1.62 -14.79
N LEU A 21 -0.14 1.13 -13.55
CA LEU A 21 -0.44 -0.28 -13.26
C LEU A 21 -1.93 -0.61 -13.44
N PRO A 22 -2.29 -1.86 -13.80
CA PRO A 22 -3.67 -2.24 -14.08
C PRO A 22 -4.66 -2.11 -12.91
N ASN A 23 -4.19 -2.27 -11.66
CA ASN A 23 -5.02 -2.16 -10.47
C ASN A 23 -4.27 -1.37 -9.38
N PRO A 24 -4.12 -0.05 -9.57
CA PRO A 24 -3.28 0.78 -8.73
C PRO A 24 -3.84 0.93 -7.31
N GLU A 25 -5.16 0.84 -7.12
CA GLU A 25 -5.79 0.89 -5.79
C GLU A 25 -5.45 -0.35 -4.95
N LEU A 26 -5.46 -1.54 -5.57
CA LEU A 26 -5.10 -2.78 -4.88
C LEU A 26 -3.60 -2.83 -4.53
N GLU A 27 -2.74 -2.36 -5.44
CA GLU A 27 -1.30 -2.27 -5.17
C GLU A 27 -1.02 -1.26 -4.05
N ASN A 28 -1.67 -0.10 -4.08
CA ASN A 28 -1.53 0.90 -3.03
C ASN A 28 -2.00 0.36 -1.68
N ALA A 29 -3.15 -0.32 -1.62
CA ALA A 29 -3.64 -0.93 -0.38
C ALA A 29 -2.64 -1.97 0.19
N ARG A 30 -2.05 -2.82 -0.66
CA ARG A 30 -1.01 -3.76 -0.23
C ARG A 30 0.25 -3.05 0.25
N ALA A 31 0.69 -2.01 -0.47
CA ALA A 31 1.84 -1.22 -0.08
C ALA A 31 1.63 -0.52 1.26
N THR A 32 0.44 0.03 1.52
CA THR A 32 0.07 0.62 2.81
C THR A 32 0.15 -0.42 3.93
N LEU A 33 -0.48 -1.60 3.77
CA LEU A 33 -0.40 -2.66 4.79
C LEU A 33 1.04 -3.12 5.04
N ALA A 34 1.85 -3.24 3.99
CA ALA A 34 3.26 -3.59 4.13
C ALA A 34 4.05 -2.49 4.86
N ALA A 35 3.82 -1.22 4.54
CA ALA A 35 4.46 -0.08 5.19
C ALA A 35 4.14 -0.05 6.70
N GLU A 36 2.89 -0.30 7.09
CA GLU A 36 2.49 -0.44 8.50
C GLU A 36 3.25 -1.57 9.19
N ILE A 37 3.31 -2.76 8.59
CA ILE A 37 4.08 -3.89 9.14
C ILE A 37 5.55 -3.49 9.32
N ILE A 38 6.18 -2.94 8.28
CA ILE A 38 7.59 -2.53 8.32
C ILE A 38 7.82 -1.48 9.41
N GLY A 39 6.95 -0.48 9.50
CA GLY A 39 6.98 0.56 10.53
C GLY A 39 6.98 -0.05 11.93
N ILE A 40 6.03 -0.92 12.23
CA ILE A 40 5.92 -1.59 13.53
C ILE A 40 7.17 -2.43 13.83
N LEU A 41 7.68 -3.17 12.85
CA LEU A 41 8.89 -3.98 13.02
C LEU A 41 10.11 -3.11 13.35
N ASN A 42 10.21 -1.92 12.76
CA ASN A 42 11.31 -0.98 12.95
C ASN A 42 11.18 -0.23 14.28
N GLU A 43 10.01 0.31 14.59
CA GLU A 43 9.73 1.02 15.85
C GLU A 43 10.02 0.15 17.08
N ARG A 44 9.66 -1.13 17.00
CA ARG A 44 9.92 -2.13 18.06
C ARG A 44 11.32 -2.74 17.99
N ASN A 45 12.17 -2.31 17.05
CA ASN A 45 13.51 -2.83 16.81
C ASN A 45 13.57 -4.37 16.75
N LEU A 46 12.56 -4.99 16.13
CA LEU A 46 12.46 -6.45 16.12
C LEU A 46 13.53 -7.03 15.19
N SER A 47 14.34 -7.96 15.68
CA SER A 47 15.16 -8.77 14.79
C SER A 47 14.28 -9.67 13.92
N LYS A 48 14.80 -10.13 12.78
CA LYS A 48 14.11 -11.10 11.92
C LYS A 48 13.61 -12.33 12.72
N ARG A 49 14.46 -12.85 13.61
CA ARG A 49 14.13 -14.01 14.46
C ARG A 49 13.03 -13.70 15.47
N LYS A 50 13.07 -12.52 16.09
CA LYS A 50 12.05 -12.12 17.06
C LYS A 50 10.70 -11.85 16.38
N ALA A 51 10.72 -11.19 15.22
CA ALA A 51 9.54 -10.98 14.41
C ALA A 51 8.90 -12.31 13.97
N ALA A 52 9.69 -13.30 13.57
CA ALA A 52 9.19 -14.64 13.23
C ALA A 52 8.53 -15.31 14.43
N SER A 53 9.16 -15.22 15.61
CA SER A 53 8.61 -15.78 16.84
C SER A 53 7.30 -15.12 17.28
N ILE A 54 7.12 -13.82 17.06
CA ILE A 54 5.89 -13.10 17.44
C ILE A 54 4.77 -13.36 16.42
N THR A 55 5.09 -13.27 15.14
CA THR A 55 4.10 -13.28 14.05
C THR A 55 3.77 -14.68 13.54
N GLY A 56 4.60 -15.68 13.86
CA GLY A 56 4.46 -17.05 13.35
C GLY A 56 4.76 -17.20 11.86
N ILE A 57 5.27 -16.16 11.19
CA ILE A 57 5.60 -16.22 9.75
C ILE A 57 7.06 -16.62 9.52
N ASP A 58 7.32 -17.17 8.33
CA ASP A 58 8.65 -17.59 7.94
C ASP A 58 9.66 -16.42 7.97
N PRO A 59 10.87 -16.59 8.53
CA PRO A 59 11.92 -15.58 8.49
C PRO A 59 12.25 -15.02 7.09
N ALA A 60 12.16 -15.83 6.03
CA ALA A 60 12.33 -15.40 4.65
C ALA A 60 11.23 -14.41 4.25
N ASP A 61 9.99 -14.67 4.64
CA ASP A 61 8.86 -13.79 4.35
C ASP A 61 8.95 -12.46 5.11
N ILE A 62 9.52 -12.43 6.32
CA ILE A 62 9.84 -11.17 7.02
C ILE A 62 10.82 -10.34 6.21
N THR A 63 11.82 -11.00 5.62
CA THR A 63 12.82 -10.33 4.79
C THR A 63 12.18 -9.77 3.53
N ARG A 64 11.28 -10.54 2.88
CA ARG A 64 10.55 -10.09 1.70
C ARG A 64 9.64 -8.90 1.99
N ILE A 65 8.88 -8.93 3.09
CA ILE A 65 8.07 -7.78 3.53
C ILE A 65 8.95 -6.55 3.76
N ARG A 66 10.08 -6.68 4.47
CA ARG A 66 11.01 -5.55 4.70
C ARG A 66 11.56 -4.93 3.42
N ASN A 67 11.71 -5.73 2.38
CA ASN A 67 12.17 -5.28 1.07
C ASN A 67 11.01 -4.84 0.16
N ALA A 68 9.79 -4.76 0.67
CA ALA A 68 8.56 -4.50 -0.09
C ALA A 68 8.37 -5.47 -1.29
N ASP A 69 8.90 -6.69 -1.21
CA ASP A 69 8.62 -7.76 -2.17
C ASP A 69 7.32 -8.46 -1.79
N LEU A 70 6.21 -7.90 -2.26
CA LEU A 70 4.86 -8.33 -1.91
C LEU A 70 4.30 -9.42 -2.84
N ARG A 71 5.11 -10.00 -3.73
CA ARG A 71 4.66 -11.06 -4.64
C ARG A 71 4.17 -12.28 -3.84
N GLY A 72 2.93 -12.70 -4.06
CA GLY A 72 2.33 -13.83 -3.33
C GLY A 72 1.85 -13.50 -1.91
N PHE A 73 1.95 -12.26 -1.44
CA PHE A 73 1.29 -11.84 -0.20
C PHE A 73 -0.13 -11.36 -0.50
N SER A 74 -1.12 -12.06 0.05
CA SER A 74 -2.51 -11.60 0.06
C SER A 74 -2.73 -10.53 1.14
N MET A 75 -3.75 -9.69 0.95
CA MET A 75 -4.14 -8.71 1.99
C MET A 75 -4.58 -9.40 3.28
N ASP A 76 -5.32 -10.51 3.20
CA ASP A 76 -5.72 -11.32 4.37
C ASP A 76 -4.50 -11.75 5.20
N ARG A 77 -3.44 -12.21 4.53
CA ARG A 77 -2.19 -12.58 5.20
C ARG A 77 -1.55 -11.39 5.90
N MET A 78 -1.51 -10.22 5.26
CA MET A 78 -0.95 -9.00 5.87
C MET A 78 -1.77 -8.53 7.08
N ILE A 79 -3.10 -8.57 6.99
CA ILE A 79 -4.01 -8.22 8.09
C ILE A 79 -3.79 -9.15 9.29
N LYS A 80 -3.62 -10.46 9.05
CA LYS A 80 -3.29 -11.42 10.12
C LYS A 80 -1.95 -11.09 10.78
N ILE A 81 -0.92 -10.72 10.01
CA ILE A 81 0.36 -10.30 10.57
C ILE A 81 0.19 -9.07 11.47
N LEU A 82 -0.54 -8.05 11.02
CA LEU A 82 -0.84 -6.86 11.84
C LEU A 82 -1.55 -7.22 13.15
N ALA A 83 -2.51 -8.15 13.09
CA ALA A 83 -3.18 -8.66 14.29
C ALA A 83 -2.20 -9.33 15.27
N THR A 84 -1.26 -10.17 14.80
CA THR A 84 -0.22 -10.77 15.67
C THR A 84 0.74 -9.74 16.26
N LEU A 85 0.86 -8.57 15.62
CA LEU A 85 1.62 -7.44 16.14
C LEU A 85 0.80 -6.55 17.09
N ASN A 86 -0.40 -6.98 17.50
CA ASN A 86 -1.36 -6.25 18.34
C ASN A 86 -1.89 -4.97 17.70
N HIS A 87 -2.14 -4.99 16.38
CA HIS A 87 -2.78 -3.88 15.67
C HIS A 87 -4.11 -4.31 15.08
N ARG A 88 -5.08 -3.39 15.15
CA ARG A 88 -6.40 -3.56 14.55
C ARG A 88 -6.43 -2.89 13.18
N VAL A 89 -6.95 -3.58 12.19
CA VAL A 89 -7.18 -3.03 10.84
C VAL A 89 -8.66 -2.69 10.70
N GLU A 90 -8.96 -1.49 10.22
CA GLU A 90 -10.31 -1.08 9.83
C GLU A 90 -10.38 -0.90 8.32
N VAL A 91 -11.39 -1.53 7.69
CA VAL A 91 -11.65 -1.37 6.26
C VAL A 91 -12.90 -0.52 6.09
N ARG A 92 -12.78 0.59 5.36
CA ARG A 92 -13.90 1.48 5.04
C ARG A 92 -14.14 1.45 3.55
N VAL A 93 -15.40 1.22 3.17
CA VAL A 93 -15.85 1.22 1.78
C VAL A 93 -16.71 2.45 1.57
N HIS A 94 -16.37 3.25 0.56
CA HIS A 94 -17.11 4.44 0.20
C HIS A 94 -17.66 4.30 -1.23
N PRO A 95 -18.88 4.80 -1.50
CA PRO A 95 -19.38 4.85 -2.87
C PRO A 95 -18.48 5.76 -3.70
N ILE A 96 -18.14 5.31 -4.91
CA ILE A 96 -17.44 6.15 -5.87
C ILE A 96 -18.39 7.27 -6.27
N ARG A 97 -18.09 8.51 -5.84
CA ARG A 97 -18.79 9.69 -6.33
C ARG A 97 -18.31 9.96 -7.75
N THR A 98 -18.98 9.39 -8.74
CA THR A 98 -18.84 9.87 -10.10
C THR A 98 -19.33 11.32 -10.12
N ARG A 99 -18.45 12.23 -10.51
CA ARG A 99 -18.81 13.63 -10.70
C ARG A 99 -19.87 13.63 -11.80
N ARG A 100 -21.15 13.77 -11.44
CA ARG A 100 -22.23 13.99 -12.43
C ARG A 100 -21.75 15.13 -13.34
N PRO A 101 -21.70 14.96 -14.68
CA PRO A 101 -21.48 16.09 -15.56
C PRO A 101 -22.56 17.12 -15.23
N LYS A 102 -22.17 18.38 -15.02
CA LYS A 102 -23.14 19.48 -14.92
C LYS A 102 -23.99 19.39 -16.18
N SER A 103 -25.29 19.18 -15.99
CA SER A 103 -26.33 19.17 -17.01
C SER A 103 -26.00 20.15 -18.13
N ALA A 104 -25.95 19.66 -19.36
CA ALA A 104 -26.00 20.50 -20.53
C ALA A 104 -27.25 21.40 -20.41
N ASN A 105 -27.05 22.71 -20.52
CA ASN A 105 -28.15 23.64 -20.72
C ASN A 105 -28.88 23.21 -22.00
N VAL A 106 -30.06 22.62 -21.86
CA VAL A 106 -31.00 22.49 -22.98
C VAL A 106 -31.83 23.77 -22.96
N LEU A 107 -31.55 24.67 -23.91
CA LEU A 107 -32.46 25.76 -24.27
C LEU A 107 -33.77 25.10 -24.72
N HIS A 108 -34.86 25.35 -24.02
CA HIS A 108 -36.18 25.25 -24.64
C HIS A 108 -36.44 26.59 -25.32
N VAL A 109 -36.66 26.53 -26.63
CA VAL A 109 -37.30 27.57 -27.43
C VAL A 109 -38.81 27.45 -27.23
#